data_AF-F4QRR4-F1
#
_entry.id   AF-F4QRR4-F1
#
_cell.length_a   1.000
_cell.length_b   1.000
_cell.length_c   1.000
_cell.angle_alpha   90.00
_cell.angle_beta   90.00
_cell.angle_gamma   90.00
#
_symmetry.space_group_name_H-M   'P 1'
#
loop_
_entity.id
_entity.type
_entity.pdbx_description
1 polymer ?
#
loop_
_entity_poly.entity_id
_entity_poly.type
_entity_poly.pdbx_seq_one_letter_code
_entity_poly.pdbx_strand_id
1 'polypeptide(L)'
;MLKEVSLVRLYLLRACYLVLVVGLAWQFWTKVPTATTMPLMEAAVTAMLSALGLLSVLGLLAPLKFLPLILFELVWKLIWILAVAVPRWQAGTIDAQTANMLFACAMVAPFVFAVPWSYVFKTYVGGIEPWRVTA
;
A
#
# COMPACT_ATOMS: atom_id res chain seq x y z
N MET A 1 18.06 -17.88 9.66
CA MET A 1 16.85 -17.05 9.82
C MET A 1 15.98 -16.90 8.55
N LEU A 2 16.44 -17.26 7.35
CA LEU A 2 15.63 -17.22 6.10
C LEU A 2 14.66 -18.41 5.89
N LYS A 3 14.54 -19.33 6.86
CA LYS A 3 13.90 -20.64 6.66
C LYS A 3 12.36 -20.63 6.78
N GLU A 4 11.73 -19.52 7.17
CA GLU A 4 10.28 -19.50 7.45
C GLU A 4 9.38 -19.07 6.27
N VAL A 5 9.94 -18.50 5.18
CA VAL A 5 9.12 -17.97 4.08
C VAL A 5 9.47 -18.68 2.78
N SER A 6 8.46 -19.25 2.11
CA SER A 6 8.64 -19.97 0.84
C SER A 6 9.14 -19.03 -0.26
N LEU A 7 9.97 -19.56 -1.16
CA LEU A 7 10.47 -18.80 -2.32
C LEU A 7 9.33 -18.24 -3.17
N VAL A 8 8.25 -19.02 -3.33
CA VAL A 8 7.03 -18.58 -4.02
C VAL A 8 6.49 -17.29 -3.40
N ARG A 9 6.38 -17.23 -2.07
CA ARG A 9 5.84 -16.05 -1.40
C ARG A 9 6.77 -14.84 -1.53
N LEU A 10 8.09 -15.04 -1.56
CA LEU A 10 9.03 -13.96 -1.85
C LEU A 10 8.86 -13.41 -3.27
N TYR A 11 8.66 -14.27 -4.28
CA TYR A 11 8.39 -13.81 -5.64
C TYR A 11 7.04 -13.11 -5.77
N LEU A 12 6.00 -13.61 -5.08
CA LEU A 12 4.70 -12.94 -5.01
C LEU A 12 4.82 -11.53 -4.40
N LEU A 13 5.56 -11.39 -3.30
CA LEU A 13 5.81 -10.07 -2.71
C LEU A 13 6.54 -9.13 -3.67
N ARG A 14 7.57 -9.62 -4.39
CA ARG A 14 8.26 -8.82 -5.42
C ARG A 14 7.31 -8.42 -6.55
N ALA A 15 6.42 -9.31 -6.97
CA ALA A 15 5.40 -8.98 -7.97
C ALA A 15 4.44 -7.90 -7.44
N CYS A 16 4.02 -7.96 -6.18
CA CYS A 16 3.23 -6.90 -5.54
C CYS A 16 3.97 -5.56 -5.53
N TYR A 17 5.25 -5.53 -5.15
CA TYR A 17 6.04 -4.29 -5.23
C TYR A 17 6.19 -3.79 -6.66
N LEU A 18 6.35 -4.67 -7.64
CA LEU A 18 6.42 -4.28 -9.04
C LEU A 18 5.13 -3.61 -9.50
N VAL A 19 3.97 -4.16 -9.11
CA VAL A 19 2.66 -3.54 -9.37
C VAL A 19 2.56 -2.17 -8.69
N LEU A 20 3.03 -2.01 -7.44
CA LEU A 20 3.04 -0.70 -6.77
C LEU A 20 3.95 0.30 -7.47
N VAL A 21 5.18 -0.10 -7.81
CA VAL A 21 6.13 0.79 -8.48
C VAL A 21 5.56 1.28 -9.81
N VAL A 22 5.06 0.37 -10.65
CA VAL A 22 4.49 0.73 -11.95
C VAL A 22 3.21 1.55 -11.77
N GLY A 23 2.31 1.12 -10.90
CA GLY A 23 1.02 1.79 -10.68
C GLY A 23 1.19 3.20 -10.10
N LEU A 24 2.02 3.36 -9.07
CA LEU A 24 2.28 4.66 -8.44
C LEU A 24 3.12 5.57 -9.32
N ALA A 25 4.10 5.03 -10.06
CA ALA A 25 4.85 5.83 -11.02
C ALA A 25 3.93 6.37 -12.12
N TRP A 26 3.06 5.52 -12.67
CA TRP A 26 2.15 5.95 -13.72
C TRP A 26 1.11 6.96 -13.23
N GLN A 27 0.47 6.71 -12.09
CA GLN A 27 -0.65 7.53 -11.62
C GLN A 27 -0.25 8.81 -10.87
N PHE A 28 0.85 8.78 -10.12
CA PHE A 28 1.24 9.87 -9.22
C PHE A 28 2.57 10.51 -9.61
N TRP A 29 3.60 9.73 -9.95
CA TRP A 29 4.90 10.31 -10.31
C TRP A 29 4.83 11.21 -11.55
N THR A 30 4.04 10.82 -12.56
CA THR A 30 3.80 11.63 -13.76
C THR A 30 3.14 12.99 -13.46
N LYS A 31 2.45 13.11 -12.33
CA LYS A 31 1.76 14.32 -11.87
C LYS A 31 2.66 15.24 -11.03
N VAL A 32 3.78 14.74 -10.52
CA VAL A 32 4.71 15.55 -9.69
C VAL A 32 5.17 16.84 -10.39
N PRO A 33 5.50 16.86 -11.69
CA PRO A 33 5.91 18.09 -12.37
C PRO A 33 4.83 19.19 -12.41
N THR A 34 3.55 18.83 -12.31
CA THR A 34 2.42 19.77 -12.33
C THR A 34 1.83 20.00 -10.93
N ALA A 35 2.49 19.54 -9.87
CA ALA A 35 1.97 19.62 -8.51
C ALA A 35 1.71 21.06 -8.03
N THR A 36 2.38 22.07 -8.59
CA THR A 36 2.22 23.49 -8.23
C THR A 36 0.88 24.09 -8.68
N THR A 37 0.21 23.49 -9.66
CA THR A 37 -1.09 23.97 -10.18
C THR A 37 -2.28 23.20 -9.61
N MET A 38 -2.03 22.16 -8.81
CA MET A 38 -3.06 21.33 -8.21
C MET A 38 -3.62 21.96 -6.92
N PRO A 39 -4.86 21.61 -6.52
CA PRO A 39 -5.35 21.89 -5.18
C PRO A 39 -4.39 21.34 -4.11
N LEU A 40 -4.25 22.05 -2.98
CA LEU A 40 -3.26 21.75 -1.94
C LEU A 40 -3.29 20.28 -1.48
N MET A 41 -4.47 19.73 -1.21
CA MET A 41 -4.62 18.35 -0.76
C MET A 41 -4.32 17.33 -1.86
N GLU A 42 -4.61 17.64 -3.12
CA GLU A 42 -4.29 16.78 -4.25
C GLU A 42 -2.78 16.74 -4.50
N ALA A 43 -2.11 17.91 -4.42
CA ALA A 43 -0.66 18.01 -4.49
C ALA A 43 0.02 17.21 -3.37
N ALA A 44 -0.48 17.34 -2.13
CA ALA A 44 0.02 16.62 -0.97
C ALA A 44 -0.11 15.09 -1.12
N VAL A 45 -1.28 14.61 -1.55
CA VAL A 45 -1.51 13.17 -1.80
C VAL A 45 -0.62 12.66 -2.93
N THR A 46 -0.46 13.45 -4.00
CA THR A 46 0.41 13.11 -5.13
C THR A 46 1.86 12.97 -4.69
N ALA A 47 2.38 13.90 -3.88
CA ALA A 47 3.73 13.83 -3.33
C ALA A 47 3.90 12.62 -2.38
N MET A 48 2.93 12.39 -1.50
CA MET A 48 2.95 11.27 -0.54
C MET A 48 2.99 9.91 -1.25
N LEU A 49 2.11 9.70 -2.23
CA LEU A 49 2.02 8.43 -2.96
C LEU A 49 3.17 8.25 -3.96
N SER A 50 3.73 9.34 -4.48
CA SER A 50 4.97 9.30 -5.25
C SER A 50 6.16 8.86 -4.40
N ALA A 51 6.30 9.38 -3.17
CA ALA A 51 7.33 8.94 -2.22
C ALA A 51 7.17 7.46 -1.85
N LEU A 52 5.93 7.00 -1.64
CA LEU A 52 5.63 5.59 -1.43
C LEU A 52 6.05 4.72 -2.63
N GLY A 53 5.83 5.19 -3.85
CA GLY A 53 6.28 4.55 -5.09
C GLY A 53 7.79 4.41 -5.16
N LEU A 54 8.54 5.47 -4.80
CA LEU A 54 10.01 5.43 -4.73
C LEU A 54 10.49 4.43 -3.69
N LEU A 55 9.91 4.42 -2.49
CA LEU A 55 10.27 3.45 -1.45
C LEU A 55 9.91 2.01 -1.83
N SER A 56 8.87 1.82 -2.65
CA SER A 56 8.49 0.50 -3.17
C SER A 56 9.56 -0.11 -4.08
N VAL A 57 10.43 0.70 -4.69
CA VAL A 57 11.61 0.20 -5.42
C VAL A 57 12.58 -0.51 -4.48
N LEU A 58 12.77 0.00 -3.26
CA LEU A 58 13.57 -0.69 -2.24
C LEU A 58 12.87 -1.97 -1.76
N GLY A 59 11.54 -1.98 -1.77
CA GLY A 59 10.73 -3.18 -1.52
C GLY A 59 10.95 -4.30 -2.54
N LEU A 60 11.23 -4.00 -3.80
CA LEU A 60 11.63 -5.02 -4.78
C LEU A 60 12.94 -5.73 -4.39
N LEU A 61 13.91 -4.96 -3.88
CA LEU A 61 15.22 -5.47 -3.46
C LEU A 61 15.12 -6.25 -2.14
N ALA A 62 14.34 -5.74 -1.18
CA ALA A 62 14.21 -6.29 0.16
C ALA A 62 12.73 -6.43 0.61
N PRO A 63 11.95 -7.35 0.00
CA PRO A 63 10.49 -7.38 0.13
C PRO A 63 9.96 -7.59 1.56
N LEU A 64 10.67 -8.38 2.37
CA LEU A 64 10.28 -8.61 3.77
C LEU A 64 10.61 -7.41 4.68
N LYS A 65 11.70 -6.68 4.39
CA LYS A 65 12.09 -5.52 5.21
C LYS A 65 11.14 -4.33 5.00
N PHE A 66 10.67 -4.16 3.77
CA PHE A 66 9.74 -3.08 3.41
C PHE A 66 8.27 -3.48 3.46
N LEU A 67 7.94 -4.65 4.03
CA LEU A 67 6.56 -5.13 4.17
C LEU A 67 5.58 -4.09 4.76
N PRO A 68 5.97 -3.13 5.63
CA PRO A 68 5.08 -2.07 6.08
C PRO A 68 4.49 -1.22 4.95
N LEU A 69 5.15 -1.09 3.80
CA LEU A 69 4.63 -0.37 2.64
C LEU A 69 3.41 -1.08 2.02
N ILE A 70 3.48 -2.41 1.89
CA ILE A 70 2.33 -3.21 1.42
C ILE A 70 1.18 -3.15 2.44
N LEU A 71 1.51 -3.20 3.73
CA LEU A 71 0.51 -3.08 4.79
C LEU A 71 -0.16 -1.70 4.76
N PHE A 72 0.60 -0.62 4.57
CA PHE A 72 0.06 0.72 4.37
C PHE A 72 -0.92 0.74 3.19
N GLU A 73 -0.51 0.20 2.04
CA GLU A 73 -1.32 0.09 0.83
C GLU A 73 -2.66 -0.62 1.03
N LEU A 74 -2.64 -1.71 1.79
CA LEU A 74 -3.84 -2.46 2.14
C LEU A 74 -4.74 -1.68 3.13
N VAL A 75 -4.15 -1.12 4.18
CA VAL A 75 -4.88 -0.44 5.25
C VAL A 75 -5.54 0.84 4.73
N TRP A 76 -4.82 1.68 3.99
CA TRP A 76 -5.40 2.93 3.50
C TRP A 76 -6.56 2.69 2.53
N LYS A 77 -6.44 1.68 1.65
CA LYS A 77 -7.52 1.29 0.73
C LYS A 77 -8.71 0.71 1.48
N LEU A 78 -8.46 -0.13 2.48
CA LEU A 78 -9.52 -0.70 3.32
C LEU A 78 -10.29 0.42 4.04
N ILE A 79 -9.58 1.37 4.65
CA ILE A 79 -10.19 2.53 5.30
C ILE A 79 -11.03 3.32 4.29
N TRP A 80 -10.49 3.61 3.10
CA TRP A 80 -11.21 4.37 2.07
C TRP A 80 -12.46 3.62 1.57
N ILE A 81 -12.37 2.30 1.33
CA ILE A 81 -13.51 1.49 0.91
C ILE A 81 -14.61 1.53 1.98
N LEU A 82 -14.26 1.29 3.25
CA LEU A 82 -15.23 1.25 4.33
C LEU A 82 -15.84 2.63 4.65
N ALA A 83 -15.03 3.68 4.63
CA ALA A 83 -15.46 5.02 5.01
C ALA A 83 -16.12 5.80 3.88
N VAL A 84 -15.83 5.49 2.61
CA VAL A 84 -16.28 6.26 1.45
C VAL A 84 -17.07 5.42 0.47
N ALA A 85 -16.49 4.32 -0.02
CA ALA A 85 -17.11 3.54 -1.08
C ALA A 85 -18.39 2.84 -0.63
N VAL A 86 -18.38 2.23 0.56
CA VAL A 86 -19.54 1.52 1.12
C VAL A 86 -20.71 2.48 1.37
N PRO A 87 -20.54 3.63 2.06
CA PRO A 87 -21.63 4.60 2.21
C PRO A 87 -22.17 5.13 0.88
N ARG A 88 -21.29 5.43 -0.09
CA ARG A 88 -21.72 5.89 -1.43
C ARG A 88 -22.49 4.82 -2.19
N TRP A 89 -22.10 3.56 -2.06
CA TRP A 89 -22.82 2.44 -2.66
C TRP A 89 -24.22 2.29 -2.06
N GLN A 90 -24.33 2.32 -0.73
CA GLN A 90 -25.61 2.25 -0.01
C GLN A 90 -26.54 3.42 -0.38
N ALA A 91 -25.98 4.60 -0.60
CA ALA A 91 -26.73 5.79 -1.03
C ALA A 91 -27.06 5.80 -2.53
N GLY A 92 -26.57 4.84 -3.33
CA GLY A 92 -26.74 4.83 -4.79
C GLY A 92 -26.03 5.99 -5.51
N THR A 93 -25.00 6.59 -4.89
CA THR A 93 -24.28 7.79 -5.37
C THR A 93 -22.87 7.49 -5.87
N ILE A 94 -22.64 6.28 -6.40
CA ILE A 94 -21.36 5.96 -7.05
C ILE A 94 -21.27 6.73 -8.36
N ASP A 95 -20.39 7.73 -8.38
CA ASP A 95 -19.99 8.45 -9.59
C ASP A 95 -18.78 7.76 -10.26
N ALA A 96 -18.43 8.26 -11.46
CA ALA A 96 -17.29 7.74 -12.21
C ALA A 96 -15.97 7.85 -11.45
N GLN A 97 -15.79 8.89 -10.61
CA GLN A 97 -14.58 9.08 -9.82
C GLN A 97 -14.45 8.02 -8.72
N THR A 98 -15.54 7.75 -8.00
CA THR A 98 -15.61 6.70 -6.98
C THR A 98 -15.42 5.32 -7.60
N ALA A 99 -16.01 5.06 -8.78
CA ALA A 99 -15.84 3.80 -9.50
C ALA A 99 -14.39 3.57 -9.95
N ASN A 100 -13.74 4.59 -10.51
CA ASN A 100 -12.32 4.52 -10.90
C ASN A 100 -11.41 4.26 -9.70
N MET A 101 -11.69 4.91 -8.56
CA MET A 101 -10.94 4.70 -7.34
C MET A 101 -11.16 3.31 -6.74
N LEU A 102 -12.39 2.79 -6.78
CA LEU A 102 -12.72 1.41 -6.42
C LEU A 102 -11.95 0.40 -7.29
N PHE A 103 -11.89 0.62 -8.61
CA PHE A 103 -11.13 -0.22 -9.52
C PHE A 103 -9.62 -0.21 -9.17
N ALA A 104 -9.06 0.97 -8.92
CA ALA A 104 -7.68 1.10 -8.46
C ALA A 104 -7.44 0.40 -7.11
N CYS A 105 -8.42 0.40 -6.21
CA CYS A 105 -8.33 -0.35 -4.96
C CYS A 105 -8.37 -1.87 -5.18
N ALA A 106 -9.23 -2.35 -6.07
CA ALA A 106 -9.39 -3.77 -6.39
C ALA A 106 -8.12 -4.40 -6.97
N MET A 107 -7.32 -3.64 -7.74
CA MET A 107 -6.02 -4.08 -8.26
C MET A 107 -5.02 -4.49 -7.17
N VAL A 108 -5.15 -3.94 -5.96
CA VAL A 108 -4.27 -4.23 -4.82
C VAL A 108 -4.85 -5.30 -3.90
N ALA A 109 -6.13 -5.68 -4.06
CA ALA A 109 -6.77 -6.72 -3.25
C ALA A 109 -6.01 -8.07 -3.25
N PRO A 110 -5.41 -8.54 -4.37
CA PRO A 110 -4.62 -9.79 -4.37
C PRO A 110 -3.42 -9.78 -3.42
N PHE A 111 -2.94 -8.61 -2.99
CA PHE A 111 -1.76 -8.50 -2.13
C PHE A 111 -2.01 -9.11 -0.75
N VAL A 112 -3.27 -9.13 -0.30
CA VAL A 112 -3.68 -9.80 0.95
C VAL A 112 -3.23 -11.25 0.96
N PHE A 113 -3.25 -11.94 -0.19
CA PHE A 113 -2.84 -13.34 -0.29
C PHE A 113 -1.32 -13.52 -0.38
N ALA A 114 -0.61 -12.51 -0.90
CA ALA A 114 0.86 -12.52 -1.00
C ALA A 114 1.54 -12.28 0.35
N VAL A 115 0.90 -11.53 1.25
CA VAL A 115 1.45 -11.17 2.55
C VAL A 115 1.63 -12.42 3.44
N PRO A 116 2.83 -12.66 4.00
CA PRO A 116 3.05 -13.70 5.00
C PRO A 116 2.46 -13.26 6.34
N TRP A 117 1.16 -13.46 6.57
CA TRP A 117 0.49 -13.03 7.81
C TRP A 117 1.16 -13.57 9.08
N SER A 118 1.61 -14.82 9.08
CA SER A 118 2.35 -15.39 10.21
C SER A 118 3.64 -14.62 10.53
N TYR A 119 4.36 -14.16 9.51
CA TYR A 119 5.53 -13.30 9.66
C TYR A 119 5.13 -11.92 10.18
N VAL A 120 4.07 -11.32 9.62
CA VAL A 120 3.56 -10.01 10.06
C VAL A 120 3.24 -10.00 11.55
N PHE A 121 2.47 -10.99 12.03
CA PHE A 121 2.10 -11.05 13.45
C PHE A 121 3.33 -11.30 14.34
N LYS A 122 4.21 -12.23 13.97
CA LYS A 122 5.44 -12.49 14.76
C LYS A 122 6.35 -11.26 14.85
N THR A 123 6.55 -10.55 13.73
CA THR A 123 7.51 -9.46 13.64
C THR A 123 6.95 -8.15 14.19
N TYR A 124 5.74 -7.76 13.82
CA TYR A 124 5.20 -6.43 14.17
C TYR A 124 4.34 -6.42 15.43
N VAL A 125 3.75 -7.56 15.81
CA VAL A 125 2.95 -7.65 17.06
C VAL A 125 3.77 -8.31 18.18
N GLY A 126 4.54 -9.36 17.85
CA GLY A 126 5.42 -10.02 18.82
C GLY A 126 6.72 -9.27 19.11
N GLY A 127 7.21 -8.48 18.16
CA GLY A 127 8.46 -7.70 18.27
C GLY A 127 8.26 -6.27 18.77
N ILE A 128 7.11 -5.95 19.39
CA ILE A 128 6.85 -4.60 19.89
C ILE A 128 7.87 -4.28 20.99
N GLU A 129 8.67 -3.25 20.74
CA GLU A 129 9.62 -2.76 21.73
C GLU A 129 8.86 -2.23 22.94
N PRO A 130 9.10 -2.76 24.16
CA PRO A 130 8.38 -2.33 25.33
C PRO A 130 8.70 -0.87 25.63
N TRP A 131 7.66 -0.09 25.92
CA TRP A 131 7.78 1.34 26.23
C TRP A 131 8.70 1.65 27.42
N ARG A 132 8.96 0.66 28.28
CA ARG A 132 9.89 0.74 29.40
C ARG A 132 10.88 -0.41 29.32
N VAL A 133 12.17 -0.08 29.23
CA VAL A 133 13.26 -1.02 29.47
C VAL A 133 13.46 -1.05 30.99
N THR A 134 12.99 -2.10 31.66
CA THR A 134 13.39 -2.32 33.07
C THR A 134 14.85 -2.74 33.06
N ALA A 135 15.72 -1.84 33.56
CA ALA A 135 17.13 -2.08 33.78
C ALA A 135 17.38 -3.15 34.86
#